data_AF-A0A966KLU8-F1
#
_entry.id   AF-A0A966KLU8-F1
#
_cell.length_a   1.000
_cell.length_b   1.000
_cell.length_c   1.000
_cell.angle_alpha   90.00
_cell.angle_beta   90.00
_cell.angle_gamma   90.00
#
_symmetry.space_group_name_H-M   'P 1'
#
loop_
_entity.id
_entity.type
_entity.pdbx_description
1 polymer ?
#
loop_
_entity_poly.entity_id
_entity_poly.type
_entity_poly.pdbx_seq_one_letter_code
_entity_poly.pdbx_strand_id
1 'polypeptide(L)'
;DWMTRGVKNVAGIPRPVPYEIDLQASENFVNRAASFGLDPTTASTLFVKIAYAGLFGLVLIVLVWLSQRALNSPWGRMMRAIRDNETAAQAMGKDIKSRHLQIFILGSAVCGIAGAMMTTLDAQLTPGAYQPLRFTFLIWVMVIVGGSGSNLGSILGGFLVWFLWVQVEPIGYWLVDLITAPMDPESPVRLHLLDSVAQMRLLTMGLFLLLMLRFYPRGMIPEK
;
A
#
# COMPACT_ATOMS: atom_id res chain seq x y z
N ASP A 1 11.78 12.84 31.04
CA ASP A 1 12.34 12.83 29.67
C ASP A 1 11.38 12.34 28.57
N TRP A 2 10.47 11.39 28.83
CA TRP A 2 9.49 10.96 27.81
C TRP A 2 8.22 11.83 27.73
N MET A 3 7.82 12.48 28.83
CA MET A 3 6.63 13.35 28.85
C MET A 3 6.84 14.72 28.18
N THR A 4 8.08 15.18 28.02
CA THR A 4 8.41 16.54 27.55
C THR A 4 8.89 16.61 26.10
N ARG A 5 9.22 15.47 25.46
CA ARG A 5 9.84 15.41 24.12
C ARG A 5 8.93 14.88 23.01
N GLY A 6 7.65 14.64 23.29
CA GLY A 6 6.74 14.01 22.34
C GLY A 6 7.13 12.57 22.01
N VAL A 7 6.49 11.99 21.00
CA VAL A 7 6.74 10.59 20.59
C VAL A 7 8.11 10.53 19.90
N LYS A 8 9.06 9.75 20.46
CA LYS A 8 10.39 9.60 19.88
C LYS A 8 10.31 8.86 18.55
N ASN A 9 10.98 9.40 17.54
CA ASN A 9 11.20 8.67 16.28
C ASN A 9 12.11 7.47 16.56
N VAL A 10 11.79 6.33 15.95
CA VAL A 10 12.66 5.15 15.97
C VAL A 10 13.46 5.15 14.68
N ALA A 11 14.79 5.11 14.78
CA ALA A 11 15.71 5.09 13.65
C ALA A 11 16.75 3.98 13.84
N GLY A 12 17.48 3.65 12.77
CA GLY A 12 18.53 2.62 12.82
C GLY A 12 17.96 1.19 12.87
N ILE A 13 16.79 0.98 12.28
CA ILE A 13 16.15 -0.33 12.22
C ILE A 13 16.99 -1.23 11.30
N PRO A 14 17.42 -2.42 11.76
CA PRO A 14 18.18 -3.32 10.91
C PRO A 14 17.32 -3.73 9.72
N ARG A 15 17.92 -3.65 8.53
CA ARG A 15 17.22 -3.93 7.28
C ARG A 15 17.70 -5.24 6.65
N PRO A 16 16.81 -5.99 6.00
CA PRO A 16 17.16 -7.29 5.41
C PRO A 16 17.96 -7.21 4.11
N VAL A 17 18.14 -6.00 3.55
CA VAL A 17 18.81 -5.74 2.27
C VAL A 17 20.09 -4.93 2.49
N PRO A 18 21.22 -5.21 1.79
CA PRO A 18 22.49 -4.50 1.96
C PRO A 18 22.38 -2.97 1.81
N TYR A 19 23.28 -2.21 2.44
CA TYR A 19 23.36 -0.75 2.24
C TYR A 19 23.93 -0.39 0.87
N GLU A 20 23.40 0.67 0.28
CA GLU A 20 23.88 1.20 -1.00
C GLU A 20 25.37 1.58 -0.91
N ILE A 21 25.76 2.15 0.23
CA ILE A 21 27.14 2.54 0.53
C ILE A 21 28.05 1.29 0.57
N ASP A 22 27.59 0.20 1.20
CA ASP A 22 28.35 -1.05 1.27
C ASP A 22 28.53 -1.68 -0.11
N LEU A 23 27.50 -1.61 -0.96
CA LEU A 23 27.57 -2.09 -2.34
C LEU A 23 28.55 -1.26 -3.18
N GLN A 24 28.52 0.07 -3.02
CA GLN A 24 29.43 1.00 -3.70
C GLN A 24 30.89 0.84 -3.25
N ALA A 25 31.13 0.44 -1.99
CA ALA A 25 32.46 0.16 -1.48
C ALA A 25 33.05 -1.16 -2.03
N SER A 26 32.22 -2.05 -2.58
CA SER A 26 32.68 -3.34 -3.08
C SER A 26 33.13 -3.28 -4.54
N GLU A 27 34.43 -3.52 -4.78
CA GLU A 27 35.03 -3.48 -6.12
C GLU A 27 34.35 -4.43 -7.11
N ASN A 28 33.96 -5.63 -6.65
CA ASN A 28 33.25 -6.61 -7.47
C ASN A 28 31.90 -6.09 -7.99
N PHE A 29 31.16 -5.34 -7.17
CA PHE A 29 29.89 -4.77 -7.57
C PHE A 29 30.08 -3.61 -8.54
N VAL A 30 31.05 -2.73 -8.26
CA VAL A 30 31.41 -1.60 -9.13
C VAL A 30 31.84 -2.09 -10.51
N ASN A 31 32.70 -3.10 -10.58
CA ASN A 31 33.16 -3.68 -11.84
C ASN A 31 32.01 -4.31 -12.64
N ARG A 32 31.06 -4.97 -11.95
CA ARG A 32 29.84 -5.50 -12.58
C ARG A 32 28.92 -4.39 -13.07
N ALA A 33 28.70 -3.34 -12.28
CA ALA A 33 27.90 -2.19 -12.69
C ALA A 33 28.49 -1.52 -13.95
N ALA A 34 29.81 -1.32 -13.97
CA ALA A 34 30.54 -0.79 -15.10
C ALA A 34 30.40 -1.67 -16.36
N SER A 35 30.38 -3.00 -16.21
CA SER A 35 30.14 -3.92 -17.35
C SER A 35 28.76 -3.75 -18.00
N PHE A 36 27.77 -3.26 -17.24
CA PHE A 36 26.44 -2.92 -17.75
C PHE A 36 26.32 -1.44 -18.17
N GLY A 37 27.41 -0.68 -18.12
CA GLY A 37 27.42 0.76 -18.42
C GLY A 37 26.66 1.62 -17.41
N LEU A 38 26.42 1.10 -16.20
CA LEU A 38 25.68 1.80 -15.15
C LEU A 38 26.65 2.45 -14.16
N ASP A 39 26.32 3.67 -13.76
CA ASP A 39 26.99 4.32 -12.64
C ASP A 39 26.78 3.53 -11.33
N PRO A 40 27.81 3.36 -10.47
CA PRO A 40 27.69 2.59 -9.24
C PRO A 40 26.55 3.04 -8.32
N THR A 41 26.22 4.34 -8.29
CA THR A 41 25.13 4.87 -7.45
C THR A 41 23.75 4.45 -7.97
N THR A 42 23.58 4.46 -9.29
CA THR A 42 22.34 4.03 -9.95
C THR A 42 22.18 2.53 -9.82
N ALA A 43 23.26 1.77 -10.03
CA ALA A 43 23.26 0.31 -9.91
C ALA A 43 22.95 -0.15 -8.47
N SER A 44 23.56 0.46 -7.45
CA SER A 44 23.30 0.11 -6.04
C SER A 44 21.85 0.38 -5.65
N THR A 45 21.32 1.53 -6.06
CA THR A 45 19.93 1.92 -5.77
C THR A 45 18.94 0.98 -6.44
N LEU A 46 19.18 0.62 -7.71
CA LEU A 46 18.34 -0.31 -8.45
C LEU A 46 18.37 -1.70 -7.81
N PHE A 47 19.56 -2.18 -7.43
CA PHE A 47 19.72 -3.48 -6.77
C PHE A 47 18.95 -3.55 -5.45
N VAL A 48 19.07 -2.56 -4.58
CA VAL A 48 18.35 -2.51 -3.30
C VAL A 48 16.83 -2.49 -3.54
N LYS A 49 16.34 -1.67 -4.48
CA LYS A 49 14.92 -1.61 -4.83
C LYS A 49 14.39 -2.94 -5.37
N ILE A 50 15.14 -3.61 -6.23
CA ILE A 50 14.77 -4.93 -6.76
C ILE A 50 14.77 -5.98 -5.65
N ALA A 51 15.75 -5.96 -4.74
CA ALA A 51 15.81 -6.89 -3.62
C ALA A 51 14.60 -6.71 -2.69
N TYR A 52 14.22 -5.48 -2.35
CA TYR A 52 12.99 -5.20 -1.61
C TYR A 52 11.74 -5.62 -2.37
N ALA A 53 11.64 -5.30 -3.66
CA ALA A 53 10.50 -5.70 -4.49
C ALA A 53 10.36 -7.23 -4.56
N GLY A 54 11.48 -7.95 -4.67
CA GLY A 54 11.51 -9.42 -4.65
C GLY A 54 11.09 -10.00 -3.30
N LEU A 55 11.66 -9.48 -2.20
CA LEU A 55 11.31 -9.90 -0.84
C LEU A 55 9.82 -9.67 -0.54
N PHE A 56 9.32 -8.46 -0.79
CA PHE A 56 7.93 -8.10 -0.54
C PHE A 56 6.97 -8.82 -1.48
N GLY A 57 7.36 -8.99 -2.75
CA GLY A 57 6.62 -9.79 -3.72
C GLY A 57 6.50 -11.24 -3.28
N LEU A 58 7.57 -11.85 -2.78
CA LEU A 58 7.54 -13.22 -2.25
C LEU A 58 6.60 -13.33 -1.05
N VAL A 59 6.69 -12.43 -0.07
CA VAL A 59 5.79 -12.41 1.09
C VAL A 59 4.34 -12.24 0.66
N LEU A 60 4.06 -11.33 -0.27
CA LEU A 60 2.72 -11.13 -0.81
C LEU A 60 2.19 -12.39 -1.50
N ILE A 61 2.98 -13.03 -2.36
CA ILE A 61 2.61 -14.28 -3.04
C ILE A 61 2.26 -15.38 -2.02
N VAL A 62 3.08 -15.54 -0.97
CA VAL A 62 2.83 -16.51 0.09
C VAL A 62 1.53 -16.19 0.84
N LEU A 63 1.30 -14.93 1.22
CA LEU A 63 0.08 -14.51 1.91
C LEU A 63 -1.18 -14.71 1.06
N VAL A 64 -1.10 -14.40 -0.24
CA VAL A 64 -2.21 -14.59 -1.18
C VAL A 64 -2.49 -16.07 -1.37
N TRP A 65 -1.45 -16.89 -1.53
CA TRP A 65 -1.58 -18.34 -1.63
C TRP A 65 -2.22 -18.95 -0.37
N LEU A 66 -1.76 -18.55 0.82
CA LEU A 66 -2.34 -18.98 2.09
C LEU A 66 -3.80 -18.55 2.23
N SER A 67 -4.11 -17.29 1.88
CA SER A 67 -5.47 -16.75 1.93
C SER A 67 -6.40 -17.49 0.98
N GLN A 68 -5.96 -17.78 -0.25
CA GLN A 68 -6.75 -18.53 -1.21
C GLN A 68 -6.98 -19.98 -0.78
N ARG A 69 -5.95 -20.62 -0.20
CA ARG A 69 -6.06 -21.97 0.36
C ARG A 69 -7.03 -21.99 1.55
N ALA A 70 -6.97 -20.98 2.42
CA ALA A 70 -7.88 -20.85 3.56
C ALA A 70 -9.34 -20.69 3.11
N LEU A 71 -9.61 -19.85 2.10
CA LEU A 71 -10.96 -19.66 1.55
C LEU A 71 -11.55 -20.94 0.92
N ASN A 72 -10.72 -21.72 0.22
CA ASN A 72 -11.16 -22.96 -0.45
C ASN A 72 -11.25 -24.16 0.50
N SER A 73 -10.70 -24.05 1.71
CA SER A 73 -10.75 -25.10 2.73
C SER A 73 -12.15 -25.27 3.37
N PRO A 74 -12.41 -26.35 4.12
CA PRO A 74 -13.63 -26.50 4.91
C PRO A 74 -13.84 -25.34 5.90
N TRP A 75 -12.75 -24.75 6.39
CA TRP A 75 -12.80 -23.59 7.27
C TRP A 75 -13.37 -22.36 6.55
N GLY A 76 -12.95 -22.09 5.31
CA GLY A 76 -13.49 -20.98 4.51
C GLY A 76 -14.96 -21.16 4.11
N ARG A 77 -15.41 -22.41 3.89
CA ARG A 77 -16.85 -22.71 3.69
C ARG A 77 -17.67 -22.44 4.96
N MET A 78 -17.13 -22.82 6.12
CA MET A 78 -17.74 -22.52 7.42
C MET A 78 -17.82 -21.00 7.68
N MET A 79 -16.77 -20.24 7.34
CA MET A 79 -16.78 -18.78 7.50
C MET A 79 -17.84 -18.11 6.62
N ARG A 80 -18.01 -18.56 5.37
CA ARG A 80 -19.09 -18.08 4.49
C ARG A 80 -20.48 -18.37 5.06
N ALA A 81 -20.69 -19.57 5.61
CA ALA A 81 -21.96 -19.90 6.26
C ALA A 81 -22.25 -19.00 7.48
N ILE A 82 -21.23 -18.67 8.28
CA ILE A 82 -21.36 -17.72 9.39
C ILE A 82 -21.71 -16.32 8.87
N ARG A 83 -21.04 -15.86 7.81
CA ARG A 83 -21.30 -14.55 7.17
C ARG A 83 -22.73 -14.44 6.63
N ASP A 84 -23.25 -15.52 6.03
CA ASP A 84 -24.55 -15.50 5.39
C ASP A 84 -25.70 -15.58 6.41
N ASN A 85 -25.57 -16.39 7.47
CA ASN A 85 -26.53 -16.45 8.57
C ASN A 85 -25.89 -16.97 9.87
N GLU A 86 -25.48 -16.03 10.74
CA GLU A 86 -24.91 -16.32 12.05
C GLU A 86 -25.84 -17.19 12.92
N THR A 87 -27.12 -16.85 13.00
CA THR A 87 -28.10 -17.55 13.84
C THR A 87 -28.25 -19.03 13.43
N ALA A 88 -28.29 -19.30 12.12
CA ALA A 88 -28.36 -20.66 11.60
C ALA A 88 -27.05 -21.43 11.85
N ALA A 89 -25.90 -20.79 11.68
CA ALA A 89 -24.61 -21.41 11.98
C ALA A 89 -24.46 -21.77 13.47
N GLN A 90 -24.98 -20.92 14.36
CA GLN A 90 -25.01 -21.17 15.79
C GLN A 90 -25.91 -22.37 16.16
N ALA A 91 -27.10 -22.45 15.55
CA ALA A 91 -28.03 -23.57 15.74
C ALA A 91 -27.43 -24.92 15.30
N MET A 92 -26.53 -24.90 14.31
CA MET A 92 -25.75 -26.07 13.85
C MET A 92 -24.53 -26.39 14.73
N GLY A 93 -24.40 -25.78 15.91
CA GLY A 93 -23.36 -26.07 16.90
C GLY A 93 -21.99 -25.45 16.58
N LYS A 94 -21.92 -24.43 15.70
CA LYS A 94 -20.67 -23.70 15.45
C LYS A 94 -20.48 -22.58 16.46
N ASP A 95 -19.32 -22.53 17.10
CA ASP A 95 -18.94 -21.41 17.98
C ASP A 95 -18.51 -20.19 17.15
N ILE A 96 -19.39 -19.21 17.01
CA ILE A 96 -19.14 -17.98 16.23
C ILE A 96 -18.05 -17.12 16.87
N LYS A 97 -18.06 -16.97 18.20
CA LYS A 97 -17.15 -16.07 18.92
C LYS A 97 -15.70 -16.49 18.72
N SER A 98 -15.41 -17.78 18.87
CA SER A 98 -14.08 -18.32 18.64
C SER A 98 -13.61 -18.16 17.19
N ARG A 99 -14.52 -18.20 16.21
CA ARG A 99 -14.17 -18.03 14.79
C ARG A 99 -13.93 -16.58 14.39
N HIS A 100 -14.71 -15.64 14.93
CA HIS A 100 -14.41 -14.22 14.78
C HIS A 100 -13.07 -13.85 15.41
N LEU A 101 -12.74 -14.40 16.59
CA LEU A 101 -11.44 -14.19 17.22
C LEU A 101 -10.29 -14.72 16.35
N GLN A 102 -10.44 -15.93 15.76
CA GLN A 102 -9.42 -16.49 14.85
C GLN A 102 -9.18 -15.59 13.64
N ILE A 103 -10.24 -15.10 12.98
CA ILE A 103 -10.11 -14.19 11.84
C ILE A 103 -9.44 -12.88 12.28
N PHE A 104 -9.82 -12.34 13.43
CA PHE A 104 -9.24 -11.11 13.96
C PHE A 104 -7.74 -11.24 14.22
N ILE A 105 -7.31 -12.35 14.82
CA ILE A 105 -5.89 -12.64 15.08
C ILE A 105 -5.13 -12.78 13.75
N LEU A 106 -5.67 -13.53 12.78
CA LEU A 106 -5.04 -13.70 11.47
C LEU A 106 -4.92 -12.36 10.73
N GLY A 107 -5.98 -11.55 10.70
CA GLY A 107 -5.96 -10.22 10.10
C GLY A 107 -4.93 -9.31 10.76
N SER A 108 -4.88 -9.29 12.10
CA SER A 108 -3.89 -8.51 12.85
C SER A 108 -2.46 -8.95 12.58
N ALA A 109 -2.21 -10.26 12.43
CA ALA A 109 -0.90 -10.79 12.07
C ALA A 109 -0.47 -10.33 10.67
N VAL A 110 -1.37 -10.37 9.68
CA VAL A 110 -1.08 -9.87 8.33
C VAL A 110 -0.81 -8.36 8.32
N CYS A 111 -1.60 -7.57 9.04
CA CYS A 111 -1.37 -6.13 9.20
C CYS A 111 -0.03 -5.83 9.88
N GLY A 112 0.37 -6.63 10.88
CA GLY A 112 1.67 -6.52 11.55
C GLY A 112 2.84 -6.78 10.61
N ILE A 113 2.74 -7.81 9.76
CA ILE A 113 3.74 -8.10 8.72
C ILE A 113 3.85 -6.93 7.73
N ALA A 114 2.72 -6.38 7.27
CA ALA A 114 2.71 -5.22 6.38
C ALA A 114 3.39 -3.99 7.01
N GLY A 115 3.12 -3.71 8.30
CA GLY A 115 3.77 -2.63 9.03
C GLY A 115 5.28 -2.83 9.20
N ALA A 116 5.72 -4.07 9.47
CA ALA A 116 7.15 -4.40 9.57
C ALA A 116 7.86 -4.20 8.22
N MET A 117 7.24 -4.62 7.11
CA MET A 117 7.74 -4.40 5.76
C MET A 117 7.86 -2.90 5.43
N MET A 118 6.82 -2.11 5.74
CA MET A 118 6.86 -0.67 5.51
C MET A 118 7.97 0.01 6.33
N THR A 119 8.07 -0.30 7.62
CA THR A 119 9.04 0.35 8.51
C THR A 119 10.48 0.00 8.14
N THR A 120 10.73 -1.22 7.65
CA THR A 120 12.08 -1.61 7.17
C THR A 120 12.46 -0.90 5.87
N LEU A 121 11.51 -0.65 4.98
CA LEU A 121 11.73 0.13 3.76
C LEU A 121 12.04 1.60 4.09
N ASP A 122 11.26 2.21 5.00
CA ASP A 122 11.42 3.61 5.38
C ASP A 122 12.64 3.84 6.30
N ALA A 123 13.19 2.78 6.91
CA ALA A 123 14.31 2.78 7.87
C ALA A 123 14.11 3.64 9.13
N GLN A 124 12.91 4.20 9.29
CA GLN A 124 12.51 5.00 10.44
C GLN A 124 11.00 4.87 10.69
N LEU A 125 10.60 5.04 11.95
CA LEU A 125 9.21 5.17 12.36
C LEU A 125 9.01 6.56 12.96
N THR A 126 8.28 7.39 12.24
CA THR A 126 7.92 8.76 12.65
C THR A 126 6.42 8.82 12.91
N PRO A 127 5.96 8.86 14.18
CA PRO A 127 4.54 8.80 14.52
C PRO A 127 3.68 9.87 13.84
N GLY A 128 4.22 11.09 13.68
CA GLY A 128 3.52 12.20 13.02
C GLY A 128 3.26 11.98 11.52
N ALA A 129 3.93 11.02 10.88
CA ALA A 129 3.71 10.69 9.47
C ALA A 129 2.43 9.86 9.23
N TYR A 130 1.92 9.18 10.26
CA TYR A 130 0.77 8.28 10.17
C TYR A 130 -0.56 9.03 10.22
N GLN A 131 -0.85 9.80 9.18
CA GLN A 131 -2.10 10.52 9.04
C GLN A 131 -3.25 9.57 8.65
N PRO A 132 -4.42 9.63 9.31
CA PRO A 132 -5.56 8.74 9.02
C PRO A 132 -6.00 8.79 7.55
N LEU A 133 -6.03 9.96 6.93
CA LEU A 133 -6.41 10.11 5.52
C LEU A 133 -5.56 9.25 4.57
N ARG A 134 -4.27 9.07 4.88
CA ARG A 134 -3.33 8.30 4.05
C ARG A 134 -3.30 6.80 4.42
N PHE A 135 -3.42 6.46 5.69
CA PHE A 135 -3.20 5.08 6.15
C PHE A 135 -4.46 4.31 6.54
N THR A 136 -5.61 4.97 6.71
CA THR A 136 -6.89 4.29 6.94
C THR A 136 -7.81 4.48 5.75
N PHE A 137 -8.18 5.73 5.44
CA PHE A 137 -9.15 6.02 4.39
C PHE A 137 -8.72 5.47 3.02
N LEU A 138 -7.47 5.69 2.63
CA LEU A 138 -6.94 5.20 1.36
C LEU A 138 -6.98 3.67 1.24
N ILE A 139 -6.68 2.94 2.31
CA ILE A 139 -6.76 1.47 2.33
C ILE A 139 -8.21 0.99 2.20
N TRP A 140 -9.15 1.69 2.85
CA TRP A 140 -10.58 1.42 2.66
C TRP A 140 -11.01 1.63 1.21
N VAL A 141 -10.55 2.71 0.57
CA VAL A 141 -10.80 2.95 -0.86
C VAL A 141 -10.24 1.80 -1.72
N MET A 142 -9.01 1.35 -1.46
CA MET A 142 -8.41 0.21 -2.15
C MET A 142 -9.29 -1.04 -2.10
N VAL A 143 -9.82 -1.39 -0.92
CA VAL A 143 -10.66 -2.58 -0.73
C VAL A 143 -12.04 -2.40 -1.37
N ILE A 144 -12.66 -1.23 -1.26
CA ILE A 144 -13.96 -0.94 -1.87
C ILE A 144 -13.87 -1.01 -3.39
N VAL A 145 -12.85 -0.39 -3.99
CA VAL A 145 -12.62 -0.40 -5.43
C VAL A 145 -12.32 -1.82 -5.91
N GLY A 146 -11.49 -2.55 -5.18
CA GLY A 146 -11.13 -3.93 -5.51
C GLY A 146 -12.29 -4.93 -5.41
N GLY A 147 -13.16 -4.75 -4.41
CA GLY A 147 -14.24 -5.66 -4.05
C GLY A 147 -13.90 -6.45 -2.77
N SER A 148 -14.71 -6.26 -1.72
CA SER A 148 -14.46 -6.81 -0.38
C SER A 148 -14.59 -8.33 -0.27
N GLY A 149 -15.20 -9.00 -1.26
CA GLY A 149 -15.42 -10.44 -1.27
C GLY A 149 -14.43 -11.24 -2.12
N SER A 150 -13.43 -10.61 -2.74
CA SER A 150 -12.44 -11.30 -3.59
C SER A 150 -11.00 -10.91 -3.21
N ASN A 151 -10.16 -11.91 -2.91
CA ASN A 151 -8.74 -11.69 -2.66
C ASN A 151 -8.04 -11.04 -3.86
N LEU A 152 -8.34 -11.50 -5.08
CA LEU A 152 -7.77 -10.94 -6.32
C LEU A 152 -8.28 -9.52 -6.56
N GLY A 153 -9.56 -9.27 -6.27
CA GLY A 153 -10.14 -7.93 -6.34
C GLY A 153 -9.41 -6.95 -5.42
N SER A 154 -9.20 -7.34 -4.17
CA SER A 154 -8.50 -6.52 -3.17
C SER A 154 -7.06 -6.17 -3.58
N ILE A 155 -6.32 -7.11 -4.19
CA ILE A 155 -4.95 -6.86 -4.69
C ILE A 155 -4.98 -5.86 -5.86
N LEU A 156 -5.89 -6.07 -6.82
CA LEU A 156 -6.03 -5.20 -7.98
C LEU A 156 -6.45 -3.79 -7.56
N GLY A 157 -7.40 -3.67 -6.63
CA GLY A 157 -7.82 -2.39 -6.05
C GLY A 157 -6.68 -1.68 -5.32
N GLY A 158 -5.89 -2.41 -4.54
CA GLY A 158 -4.65 -1.92 -3.93
C GLY A 158 -3.68 -1.33 -4.95
N PHE A 159 -3.35 -2.10 -5.99
CA PHE A 159 -2.42 -1.68 -7.04
C PHE A 159 -2.95 -0.47 -7.82
N LEU A 160 -4.22 -0.50 -8.25
CA LEU A 160 -4.81 0.57 -9.05
C LEU A 160 -4.93 1.88 -8.30
N VAL A 161 -5.43 1.86 -7.06
CA VAL A 161 -5.58 3.07 -6.26
C VAL A 161 -4.22 3.62 -5.87
N TRP A 162 -3.24 2.76 -5.56
CA TRP A 162 -1.87 3.23 -5.31
C TRP A 162 -1.23 3.83 -6.56
N PHE A 163 -1.40 3.19 -7.72
CA PHE A 163 -0.92 3.72 -8.99
C PHE A 163 -1.53 5.09 -9.28
N LEU A 164 -2.85 5.24 -9.09
CA LEU A 164 -3.54 6.52 -9.24
C LEU A 164 -3.03 7.54 -8.22
N TRP A 165 -2.76 7.15 -6.97
CA TRP A 165 -2.21 8.03 -5.94
C TRP A 165 -0.87 8.65 -6.35
N VAL A 166 0.00 7.82 -6.94
CA VAL A 166 1.31 8.25 -7.42
C VAL A 166 1.17 9.13 -8.66
N GLN A 167 0.32 8.75 -9.62
CA GLN A 167 0.21 9.44 -10.90
C GLN A 167 -0.60 10.73 -10.88
N VAL A 168 -1.50 10.93 -9.91
CA VAL A 168 -2.30 12.15 -9.83
C VAL A 168 -1.44 13.41 -9.70
N GLU A 169 -0.32 13.35 -8.97
CA GLU A 169 0.53 14.53 -8.80
C GLU A 169 1.23 14.93 -10.12
N PRO A 170 1.94 14.04 -10.83
CA PRO A 170 2.47 14.34 -12.16
C PRO A 170 1.40 14.80 -13.17
N ILE A 171 0.23 14.15 -13.18
CA ILE A 171 -0.88 14.51 -14.07
C ILE A 171 -1.43 15.89 -13.70
N GLY A 172 -1.55 16.19 -12.41
CA GLY A 172 -2.01 17.48 -11.91
C GLY A 172 -1.04 18.60 -12.28
N TYR A 173 0.26 18.37 -12.13
CA TYR A 173 1.29 19.31 -12.58
C TYR A 173 1.21 19.55 -14.08
N TRP A 174 1.12 18.49 -14.87
CA TRP A 174 0.99 18.60 -16.32
C TRP A 174 -0.26 19.36 -16.74
N LEU A 175 -1.40 19.10 -16.09
CA LEU A 175 -2.68 19.77 -16.39
C LEU A 175 -2.63 21.26 -16.03
N VAL A 176 -2.13 21.60 -14.84
CA VAL A 176 -2.01 23.00 -14.40
C VAL A 176 -1.02 23.75 -15.28
N ASP A 177 0.10 23.14 -15.65
CA ASP A 177 1.08 23.74 -16.55
C ASP A 177 0.49 23.98 -17.95
N LEU A 178 -0.30 23.03 -18.47
CA LEU A 178 -1.02 23.21 -19.75
C LEU A 178 -2.04 24.37 -19.71
N ILE A 179 -2.81 24.48 -18.62
CA ILE A 179 -3.83 25.54 -18.46
C ILE A 179 -3.17 26.90 -18.23
N THR A 180 -2.05 26.94 -17.52
CA THR A 180 -1.31 28.17 -17.19
C THR A 180 -0.20 28.50 -18.19
N ALA A 181 -0.04 27.70 -19.24
CA ALA A 181 0.91 27.94 -20.34
C ALA A 181 0.84 29.34 -20.97
N PRO A 182 -0.34 29.97 -21.18
CA PRO A 182 -0.42 31.33 -21.72
C PRO A 182 -0.18 32.43 -20.66
N MET A 183 -0.01 32.08 -19.38
CA MET A 183 0.21 33.03 -18.29
C MET A 183 1.70 33.26 -18.06
N ASP A 184 2.04 34.47 -17.60
CA ASP A 184 3.40 34.82 -17.19
C ASP A 184 3.90 33.82 -16.13
N PRO A 185 5.11 33.25 -16.29
CA PRO A 185 5.75 32.37 -15.31
C PRO A 185 5.79 32.93 -13.88
N GLU A 186 5.87 34.26 -13.71
CA GLU A 186 5.93 34.90 -12.39
C GLU A 186 4.57 35.37 -11.86
N SER A 187 3.48 35.07 -12.57
CA SER A 187 2.15 35.44 -12.10
C SER A 187 1.84 34.75 -10.75
N PRO A 188 1.42 35.51 -9.71
CA PRO A 188 1.11 34.94 -8.39
C PRO A 188 0.05 33.84 -8.43
N VAL A 189 -0.86 33.93 -9.42
CA VAL A 189 -1.92 32.95 -9.64
C VAL A 189 -1.37 31.62 -10.15
N ARG A 190 -0.39 31.63 -11.06
CA ARG A 190 0.22 30.40 -11.58
C ARG A 190 0.99 29.66 -10.49
N LEU A 191 1.79 30.39 -9.71
CA LEU A 191 2.53 29.82 -8.58
C LEU A 191 1.56 29.20 -7.54
N HIS A 192 0.48 29.91 -7.20
CA HIS A 192 -0.53 29.38 -6.28
C HIS A 192 -1.21 28.10 -6.79
N LEU A 193 -1.51 28.03 -8.09
CA LEU A 193 -2.12 26.85 -8.70
C LEU A 193 -1.17 25.66 -8.72
N LEU A 194 0.12 25.88 -9.02
CA LEU A 194 1.15 24.83 -9.00
C LEU A 194 1.40 24.30 -7.59
N ASP A 195 1.42 25.16 -6.57
CA ASP A 195 1.56 24.75 -5.17
C ASP A 195 0.33 23.97 -4.66
N SER A 196 -0.84 24.24 -5.23
CA SER A 196 -2.10 23.56 -4.88
C SER A 196 -2.22 22.16 -5.48
N VAL A 197 -1.38 21.78 -6.46
CA VAL A 197 -1.43 20.47 -7.14
C VAL A 197 -1.34 19.30 -6.16
N ALA A 198 -0.47 19.39 -5.15
CA ALA A 198 -0.30 18.33 -4.17
C ALA A 198 -1.60 18.00 -3.41
N GLN A 199 -2.47 18.99 -3.22
CA GLN A 199 -3.76 18.85 -2.53
C GLN A 199 -4.82 18.21 -3.43
N MET A 200 -4.68 18.28 -4.76
CA MET A 200 -5.61 17.67 -5.71
C MET A 200 -5.68 16.15 -5.55
N ARG A 201 -4.64 15.50 -5.00
CA ARG A 201 -4.62 14.06 -4.67
C ARG A 201 -5.85 13.61 -3.90
N LEU A 202 -6.24 14.35 -2.87
CA LEU A 202 -7.38 13.97 -2.02
C LEU A 202 -8.70 14.14 -2.77
N LEU A 203 -8.82 15.23 -3.55
CA LEU A 203 -10.00 15.53 -4.35
C LEU A 203 -10.22 14.47 -5.43
N THR A 204 -9.17 14.12 -6.19
CA THR A 204 -9.25 13.10 -7.24
C THR A 204 -9.56 11.73 -6.67
N MET A 205 -9.05 11.40 -5.47
CA MET A 205 -9.37 10.13 -4.80
C MET A 205 -10.83 10.07 -4.37
N GLY A 206 -11.37 11.16 -3.79
CA GLY A 206 -12.78 11.24 -3.45
C GLY A 206 -13.67 11.11 -4.69
N LEU A 207 -13.34 11.81 -5.77
CA LEU A 207 -14.05 11.72 -7.04
C LEU A 207 -13.99 10.30 -7.64
N PHE A 208 -12.80 9.70 -7.64
CA PHE A 208 -12.59 8.34 -8.15
C PHE A 208 -13.40 7.31 -7.36
N LEU A 209 -13.43 7.44 -6.02
CA LEU A 209 -14.26 6.60 -5.16
C LEU A 209 -15.75 6.76 -5.51
N LEU A 210 -16.25 7.99 -5.68
CA LEU A 210 -17.65 8.23 -6.02
C LEU A 210 -18.01 7.61 -7.38
N LEU A 211 -17.14 7.74 -8.37
CA LEU A 211 -17.31 7.11 -9.67
C LEU A 211 -17.31 5.58 -9.57
N MET A 212 -16.38 5.01 -8.80
CA MET A 212 -16.33 3.56 -8.57
C MET A 212 -17.57 3.05 -7.86
N LEU A 213 -18.05 3.74 -6.82
CA LEU A 213 -19.30 3.38 -6.15
C LEU A 213 -20.52 3.52 -7.06
N ARG A 214 -20.50 4.47 -8.01
CA ARG A 214 -21.59 4.67 -8.97
C ARG A 214 -21.64 3.59 -10.06
N PHE A 215 -20.49 3.22 -10.63
CA PHE A 215 -20.44 2.31 -11.78
C PHE A 215 -20.15 0.85 -11.39
N TYR A 216 -19.44 0.62 -10.28
CA TYR A 216 -19.00 -0.70 -9.80
C TYR A 216 -19.33 -0.89 -8.31
N PRO A 217 -20.61 -0.92 -7.91
CA PRO A 217 -21.03 -0.98 -6.50
C PRO A 217 -20.61 -2.26 -5.76
N ARG A 218 -20.22 -3.33 -6.50
CA ARG A 218 -19.71 -4.58 -5.94
C ARG A 218 -18.18 -4.70 -6.01
N GLY A 219 -17.49 -3.63 -6.41
CA GLY A 219 -16.07 -3.63 -6.74
C GLY A 219 -15.78 -4.15 -8.15
N MET A 220 -14.53 -4.02 -8.58
CA MET A 220 -14.10 -4.42 -9.93
C MET A 220 -14.18 -5.93 -10.17
N ILE A 221 -13.90 -6.74 -9.15
CA ILE A 221 -13.99 -8.21 -9.23
C ILE A 221 -14.95 -8.70 -8.14
N PRO A 222 -16.23 -8.96 -8.47
CA PRO A 222 -17.19 -9.46 -7.50
C PRO A 222 -16.82 -10.86 -7.01
N GLU A 223 -17.26 -11.18 -5.79
CA GLU A 223 -17.13 -12.51 -5.18
C GLU A 223 -17.85 -13.58 -6.02
N LYS A 224 -17.21 -14.74 -6.17
CA LYS A 224 -17.78 -15.94 -6.83
C LYS A 224 -18.42 -16.87 -5.82
#